data_AF-A0A3N7H011-F1
#
_entry.id   AF-A0A3N7H011-F1
#
_cell.length_a   1.000
_cell.length_b   1.000
_cell.length_c   1.000
_cell.angle_alpha   90.00
_cell.angle_beta   90.00
_cell.angle_gamma   90.00
#
_symmetry.space_group_name_H-M   'P 1'
#
loop_
_entity.id
_entity.type
_entity.pdbx_description
1 polymer ?
#
loop_
_entity_poly.entity_id
_entity_poly.type
_entity_poly.pdbx_seq_one_letter_code
_entity_poly.pdbx_strand_id
1 'polypeptide(L)'
;MSFLAGFLAHLTGQPWDNIHQGVFGFNAALSAIVFASRRITDVAWAVIATLLTLVINIILVEGRCLDPIGGVLTFAFVTGTWLTLLLQRFAARYRH
;
A
#
# COMPACT_ATOMS: atom_id res chain seq x y z
N MET A 1 -8.47 -3.60 -11.21
CA MET A 1 -7.16 -2.94 -11.41
C MET A 1 -7.28 -1.49 -10.95
N SER A 2 -6.48 -1.06 -9.96
CA SER A 2 -6.48 0.34 -9.50
C SER A 2 -5.66 1.19 -10.47
N PHE A 3 -6.27 2.19 -11.12
CA PHE A 3 -5.61 3.04 -12.12
C PHE A 3 -4.28 3.65 -11.65
N LEU A 4 -4.20 4.06 -10.38
CA LEU A 4 -3.00 4.67 -9.79
C LEU A 4 -1.79 3.72 -9.76
N ALA A 5 -2.02 2.43 -9.49
CA ALA A 5 -0.97 1.42 -9.41
C ALA A 5 -0.41 1.09 -10.80
N GLY A 6 -1.27 1.07 -11.83
CA GLY A 6 -0.84 0.87 -13.22
C GLY A 6 0.01 2.04 -13.73
N PHE A 7 -0.33 3.28 -13.36
CA PHE A 7 0.43 4.46 -13.77
C PHE A 7 1.82 4.52 -13.13
N LEU A 8 1.94 4.22 -11.82
CA LEU A 8 3.22 4.21 -11.12
C LEU A 8 4.15 3.09 -11.60
N ALA A 9 3.61 1.91 -11.92
CA ALA A 9 4.41 0.80 -12.43
C ALA A 9 4.97 1.05 -13.84
N HIS A 10 4.26 1.82 -14.67
CA HIS A 10 4.77 2.27 -15.96
C HIS A 10 5.99 3.19 -15.81
N LEU A 11 5.99 4.06 -14.79
CA LEU A 11 7.10 4.96 -14.52
C LEU A 11 8.33 4.26 -13.92
N THR A 12 8.16 3.14 -13.22
CA THR A 12 9.27 2.42 -12.56
C THR A 12 9.88 1.28 -13.38
N GLY A 13 9.37 1.02 -14.59
CA GLY A 13 9.95 0.02 -15.51
C GLY A 13 9.78 -1.44 -15.07
N GLN A 14 8.80 -1.72 -14.21
CA GLN A 14 8.57 -3.07 -13.71
C GLN A 14 8.09 -4.05 -14.81
N PRO A 15 8.45 -5.35 -14.72
CA PRO A 15 7.96 -6.37 -15.66
C PRO A 15 6.44 -6.43 -15.71
N TRP A 16 5.88 -6.41 -16.93
CA TRP A 16 4.43 -6.41 -17.19
C TRP A 16 3.67 -7.57 -16.53
N ASP A 17 4.32 -8.71 -16.27
CA ASP A 17 3.72 -9.88 -15.62
C ASP A 17 3.33 -9.61 -14.16
N ASN A 18 4.15 -8.88 -13.39
CA ASN A 18 3.82 -8.57 -12.00
C ASN A 18 2.72 -7.49 -11.88
N ILE A 19 2.60 -6.63 -12.90
CA ILE A 19 1.55 -5.61 -13.02
C ILE A 19 0.21 -6.27 -13.37
N HIS A 20 0.21 -7.23 -14.30
CA HIS A 20 -1.00 -7.93 -14.76
C HIS A 20 -1.64 -8.83 -13.70
N GLN A 21 -0.87 -9.34 -12.73
CA GLN A 21 -1.42 -10.20 -11.68
C GLN A 21 -2.11 -9.45 -10.54
N GLY A 22 -2.13 -8.11 -10.55
CA GLY A 22 -2.80 -7.32 -9.50
C GLY A 22 -2.09 -7.36 -8.14
N VAL A 23 -0.90 -7.96 -8.07
CA VAL A 23 -0.07 -8.08 -6.86
C VAL A 23 0.26 -6.71 -6.25
N PHE A 24 0.45 -5.68 -7.07
CA PHE A 24 0.65 -4.30 -6.60
C PHE A 24 -0.66 -3.56 -6.28
N GLY A 25 -1.72 -3.85 -7.02
CA GLY A 25 -2.99 -3.13 -6.92
C GLY A 25 -3.86 -3.57 -5.75
N PHE A 26 -3.85 -4.86 -5.40
CA PHE A 26 -4.75 -5.43 -4.41
C PHE A 26 -4.45 -4.94 -2.98
N ASN A 27 -3.20 -5.03 -2.53
CA ASN A 27 -2.80 -4.56 -1.20
C ASN A 27 -3.03 -3.06 -1.02
N ALA A 28 -2.69 -2.27 -2.05
CA ALA A 28 -2.90 -0.83 -2.06
C ALA A 28 -4.41 -0.47 -2.04
N ALA A 29 -5.25 -1.24 -2.74
CA ALA A 29 -6.70 -1.07 -2.73
C ALA A 29 -7.33 -1.42 -1.37
N LEU A 30 -6.88 -2.50 -0.71
CA LEU A 30 -7.34 -2.84 0.64
C LEU A 30 -7.03 -1.72 1.64
N SER A 31 -5.83 -1.14 1.57
CA SER A 31 -5.48 0.03 2.39
C SER A 31 -6.37 1.23 2.09
N ALA A 32 -6.66 1.51 0.81
CA ALA A 32 -7.59 2.59 0.45
C ALA A 32 -8.96 2.36 1.09
N ILE A 33 -9.49 1.13 1.03
CA ILE A 33 -10.81 0.78 1.59
C ILE A 33 -10.82 0.95 3.11
N VAL A 34 -9.79 0.47 3.82
CA VAL A 34 -9.71 0.56 5.29
C VAL A 34 -9.75 2.01 5.78
N PHE A 35 -9.10 2.92 5.05
CA PHE A 35 -9.00 4.33 5.45
C PHE A 35 -10.00 5.25 4.73
N ALA A 36 -10.80 4.74 3.79
CA ALA A 36 -11.86 5.48 3.13
C ALA A 36 -13.07 5.67 4.07
N SER A 37 -12.99 6.69 4.92
CA SER A 37 -14.11 7.16 5.76
C SER A 37 -14.72 8.46 5.18
N ARG A 38 -15.81 8.95 5.79
CA ARG A 38 -16.63 10.06 5.26
C ARG A 38 -16.00 11.46 5.41
N ARG A 39 -14.92 11.62 6.19
CA ARG A 39 -14.31 12.96 6.41
C ARG A 39 -13.18 13.21 5.42
N ILE A 40 -12.99 14.48 5.04
CA ILE A 40 -11.90 14.91 4.13
C ILE A 40 -10.52 14.54 4.68
N THR A 41 -10.32 14.62 6.00
CA THR A 41 -9.09 14.18 6.65
C THR A 41 -8.79 12.71 6.40
N ASP A 42 -9.82 11.88 6.27
CA ASP A 42 -9.69 10.44 6.12
C ASP A 42 -9.30 10.09 4.69
N VAL A 43 -9.69 10.91 3.71
CA VAL A 43 -9.22 10.79 2.31
C VAL A 43 -7.71 11.01 2.22
N ALA A 44 -7.18 12.02 2.90
CA ALA A 44 -5.73 12.25 2.94
C ALA A 44 -4.99 11.05 3.57
N TRP A 45 -5.53 10.50 4.66
CA TRP A 45 -4.98 9.30 5.27
C TRP A 45 -5.10 8.06 4.38
N ALA A 46 -6.19 7.91 3.62
CA ALA A 46 -6.34 6.82 2.66
C ALA A 46 -5.28 6.88 1.56
N VAL A 47 -5.03 8.07 1.01
CA VAL A 47 -3.96 8.27 0.01
C VAL A 47 -2.60 7.92 0.59
N ILE A 48 -2.28 8.42 1.79
CA ILE A 48 -1.02 8.09 2.49
C ILE A 48 -0.89 6.59 2.70
N ALA A 49 -1.94 5.93 3.19
CA ALA A 49 -1.96 4.50 3.47
C ALA A 49 -1.72 3.68 2.19
N THR A 50 -2.41 4.04 1.10
CA THR A 50 -2.27 3.38 -0.20
C THR A 50 -0.86 3.53 -0.75
N LEU A 51 -0.28 4.73 -0.71
CA LEU A 51 1.09 4.96 -1.19
C LEU A 51 2.11 4.22 -0.32
N LEU A 52 1.98 4.28 1.00
CA LEU A 52 2.88 3.58 1.92
C LEU A 52 2.82 2.05 1.70
N THR A 53 1.61 1.51 1.55
CA THR A 53 1.40 0.08 1.27
C THR A 53 2.01 -0.32 -0.06
N LEU A 54 1.88 0.53 -1.09
CA LEU A 54 2.46 0.28 -2.41
C LEU A 54 4.00 0.23 -2.34
N VAL A 55 4.64 1.18 -1.65
CA VAL A 55 6.10 1.21 -1.46
C VAL A 55 6.57 -0.05 -0.73
N ILE A 56 5.89 -0.43 0.36
CA ILE A 56 6.22 -1.67 1.10
C ILE A 56 6.06 -2.90 0.20
N ASN A 57 4.99 -2.96 -0.60
CA ASN A 57 4.76 -4.05 -1.53
C ASN A 57 5.89 -4.18 -2.56
N ILE A 58 6.35 -3.06 -3.13
CA ILE A 58 7.47 -3.03 -4.07
C ILE A 58 8.75 -3.56 -3.40
N ILE A 59 9.10 -3.04 -2.23
CA ILE A 59 10.30 -3.48 -1.48
C ILE A 59 10.26 -4.98 -1.19
N LEU A 60 9.10 -5.50 -0.78
CA LEU A 60 8.96 -6.93 -0.44
C LEU A 60 9.02 -7.84 -1.68
N VAL A 61 8.43 -7.41 -2.79
CA VAL A 61 8.46 -8.16 -4.05
C VAL A 61 9.88 -8.16 -4.63
N GLU A 62 10.55 -7.01 -4.68
CA GLU A 62 11.90 -6.90 -5.24
C GLU A 62 12.97 -7.54 -4.35
N GLY A 63 12.80 -7.45 -3.03
CA GLY A 63 13.70 -8.09 -2.07
C GLY A 63 13.59 -9.61 -2.03
N ARG A 64 12.52 -10.20 -2.58
CA ARG A 64 12.25 -11.65 -2.61
C ARG A 64 12.33 -12.34 -1.24
N CYS A 65 12.22 -11.55 -0.16
CA CYS A 65 12.43 -12.01 1.21
C CYS A 65 11.38 -13.03 1.66
N LEU A 66 10.20 -13.00 1.02
CA LEU A 66 9.04 -13.82 1.37
C LEU A 66 8.78 -14.94 0.35
N ASP A 67 9.59 -15.06 -0.70
CA ASP A 67 9.49 -16.16 -1.69
C ASP A 67 9.51 -17.55 -1.01
N PRO A 68 10.35 -17.83 0.01
CA PRO A 68 10.38 -19.14 0.66
C PRO A 68 9.09 -19.55 1.37
N ILE A 69 8.20 -18.59 1.67
CA ILE A 69 6.94 -18.81 2.39
C ILE A 69 5.70 -18.60 1.50
N GLY A 70 5.88 -18.50 0.17
CA GLY A 70 4.79 -18.36 -0.80
C GLY A 70 4.58 -16.94 -1.36
N GLY A 71 5.51 -16.02 -1.10
CA GLY A 71 5.50 -14.64 -1.63
C GLY A 71 4.92 -13.60 -0.66
N VAL A 72 4.63 -12.42 -1.18
CA VAL A 72 4.24 -11.25 -0.35
C VAL A 72 2.80 -11.33 0.19
N LEU A 73 1.90 -12.03 -0.52
CA LEU A 73 0.47 -12.14 -0.22
C LEU A 73 -0.12 -10.78 0.23
N THR A 74 -0.75 -10.72 1.41
CA THR A 74 -1.33 -9.51 2.00
C THR A 74 -0.46 -8.88 3.08
N PHE A 75 0.78 -9.34 3.25
CA PHE A 75 1.67 -8.83 4.28
C PHE A 75 1.99 -7.34 4.11
N ALA A 76 2.12 -6.90 2.85
CA ALA A 76 2.29 -5.48 2.55
C ALA A 76 1.11 -4.62 3.04
N PHE A 77 -0.13 -5.11 2.86
CA PHE A 77 -1.34 -4.44 3.36
C PHE A 77 -1.36 -4.36 4.89
N VAL A 78 -1.07 -5.47 5.58
CA VAL A 78 -1.03 -5.50 7.06
C VAL A 78 0.00 -4.51 7.58
N THR A 79 1.22 -4.56 7.04
CA THR A 79 2.33 -3.69 7.46
C THR A 79 2.05 -2.22 7.15
N GLY A 80 1.54 -1.91 5.96
CA GLY A 80 1.16 -0.55 5.58
C GLY A 80 0.04 0.03 6.44
N THR A 81 -0.95 -0.79 6.80
CA THR A 81 -2.05 -0.39 7.69
C THR A 81 -1.54 -0.09 9.10
N TRP A 82 -0.70 -0.96 9.67
CA TRP A 82 -0.14 -0.75 11.00
C TRP A 82 0.71 0.51 11.08
N LEU A 83 1.58 0.74 10.09
CA LEU A 83 2.39 1.96 10.02
C LEU A 83 1.53 3.21 9.87
N THR A 84 0.49 3.17 9.03
CA THR A 84 -0.43 4.30 8.88
C THR A 84 -1.17 4.60 10.19
N LEU A 85 -1.64 3.58 10.90
CA LEU A 85 -2.28 3.75 12.21
C LEU A 85 -1.31 4.31 13.25
N LEU A 86 -0.05 3.89 13.24
CA LEU A 86 0.98 4.47 14.10
C LEU A 86 1.18 5.95 13.77
N LEU A 87 1.32 6.31 12.49
CA LEU A 87 1.44 7.71 12.06
C LEU A 87 0.24 8.56 12.49
N GLN A 88 -0.99 8.04 12.34
CA GLN A 88 -2.20 8.71 12.82
C GLN A 88 -2.17 8.94 14.34
N ARG A 89 -1.75 7.94 15.11
CA ARG A 89 -1.62 8.06 16.57
C ARG A 89 -0.60 9.13 16.96
N PHE A 90 0.54 9.18 16.28
CA PHE A 90 1.53 10.23 16.51
C PHE A 90 0.99 11.61 16.12
N ALA A 91 0.37 11.75 14.94
CA ALA A 91 -0.21 13.02 14.50
C ALA A 91 -1.33 13.51 15.42
N ALA A 92 -2.18 12.62 15.92
CA ALA A 92 -3.22 12.95 16.88
C ALA A 92 -2.66 13.41 18.23
N ARG A 93 -1.51 12.86 18.67
CA ARG A 93 -0.82 13.26 19.90
C ARG A 93 -0.30 14.70 19.85
N TYR A 94 0.07 15.22 18.68
CA TYR A 94 0.50 16.61 18.50
C TYR A 94 -0.67 17.61 18.33
N ARG A 95 -1.91 17.13 18.37
CA ARG A 95 -3.12 17.97 18.30
C ARG A 95 -3.67 18.37 19.67
N HIS A 96 -2.95 18.04 20.73
CA HIS A 96 -3.16 18.46 22.13
C HIS A 96 -1.99 19.35 22.56
#